data_AF-A0A1C6KPF7-F1
#
_entry.id   AF-A0A1C6KPF7-F1
#
_cell.length_a   1.000
_cell.length_b   1.000
_cell.length_c   1.000
_cell.angle_alpha   90.00
_cell.angle_beta   90.00
_cell.angle_gamma   90.00
#
_symmetry.space_group_name_H-M   'P 1'
#
loop_
_entity.id
_entity.type
_entity.pdbx_description
1 polymer ?
#
loop_
_entity_poly.entity_id
_entity_poly.type
_entity_poly.pdbx_seq_one_letter_code
_entity_poly.pdbx_strand_id
1 'polypeptide(L)'
;MIKNDSEIEDAYVIVVLNYNDDIQHLTARSAGVYETNDVINAFMDELNVDFSIPVSPGQYVIAKYAVSNANSIFTHMAHLGFPESFPLPDEWIHLLSTEPQTQVSIENIEEKLNINAAIAGAGINIIVINKVPLL
;
A
#
# COMPACT_ATOMS: atom_id res chain seq x y z
N MET A 1 -9.15 -1.39 11.41
CA MET A 1 -8.17 -1.25 12.52
C MET A 1 -8.24 -2.50 13.36
N ILE A 2 -7.15 -3.28 13.42
CA ILE A 2 -7.05 -4.41 14.33
C ILE A 2 -6.20 -3.94 15.50
N LYS A 3 -6.81 -3.81 16.68
CA LYS A 3 -6.08 -3.54 17.92
C LYS A 3 -5.63 -4.88 18.49
N ASN A 4 -4.36 -5.02 18.80
CA ASN A 4 -3.87 -6.19 19.53
C ASN A 4 -4.15 -5.98 21.02
N ASP A 5 -5.03 -6.79 21.60
CA ASP A 5 -5.41 -6.72 23.03
C ASP A 5 -4.51 -7.61 23.93
N SER A 6 -3.32 -8.00 23.45
CA SER A 6 -2.34 -8.66 24.32
C SER A 6 -1.64 -7.63 25.23
N GLU A 7 -1.24 -8.04 26.44
CA GLU A 7 -0.55 -7.21 27.45
C GLU A 7 0.83 -6.66 27.02
N ILE A 8 1.15 -6.76 25.73
CA ILE A 8 2.41 -6.37 25.10
C ILE A 8 2.09 -5.09 24.32
N GLU A 9 2.59 -3.96 24.83
CA GLU A 9 2.81 -2.65 24.19
C GLU A 9 1.92 -2.24 23.00
N ASP A 10 1.33 -1.04 23.08
CA ASP A 10 0.51 -0.43 22.01
C ASP A 10 1.10 -0.66 20.59
N ALA A 11 0.47 -1.56 19.83
CA ALA A 11 0.84 -1.90 18.46
C ALA A 11 -0.36 -1.77 17.52
N TYR A 12 -0.15 -1.08 16.40
CA TYR A 12 -1.19 -0.82 15.40
C TYR A 12 -0.72 -1.22 14.00
N VAL A 13 -1.62 -1.87 13.26
CA VAL A 13 -1.46 -2.09 11.82
C VAL A 13 -2.62 -1.41 11.12
N ILE A 14 -2.27 -0.43 10.29
CA ILE A 14 -3.22 0.34 9.48
C ILE A 14 -2.96 -0.03 8.01
N VAL A 15 -4.02 -0.44 7.32
CA VAL A 15 -3.97 -0.75 5.89
C VAL A 15 -4.89 0.22 5.18
N VAL A 16 -4.33 0.99 4.25
CA VAL A 16 -5.06 1.92 3.37
C VAL A 16 -4.99 1.37 1.96
N LEU A 17 -6.14 1.21 1.32
CA LEU A 17 -6.28 0.62 -0.02
C LEU A 17 -6.95 1.67 -0.92
N ASN A 18 -6.32 1.99 -2.05
CA ASN A 18 -7.01 2.65 -3.15
C ASN A 18 -7.33 1.59 -4.21
N TYR A 19 -8.61 1.21 -4.29
CA TYR A 19 -9.09 0.21 -5.25
C TYR A 19 -10.51 0.57 -5.69
N ASN A 20 -10.92 0.06 -6.86
CA ASN A 20 -12.26 0.25 -7.38
C ASN A 20 -12.86 -1.11 -7.74
N ASP A 21 -13.93 -1.47 -7.03
CA ASP A 21 -14.68 -2.71 -7.24
C ASP A 21 -15.19 -2.83 -8.68
N ASP A 22 -15.65 -1.76 -9.31
CA ASP A 22 -16.19 -1.81 -10.66
C ASP A 22 -15.12 -2.23 -11.68
N ILE A 23 -13.88 -1.78 -11.51
CA ILE A 23 -12.74 -2.21 -12.35
C ILE A 23 -12.48 -3.70 -12.17
N GLN A 24 -12.52 -4.21 -10.94
CA GLN A 24 -12.37 -5.65 -10.69
C GLN A 24 -13.48 -6.46 -11.41
N HIS A 25 -14.72 -5.97 -11.36
CA HIS A 25 -15.88 -6.67 -11.93
C HIS A 25 -15.97 -6.58 -13.45
N LEU A 26 -15.28 -5.64 -14.12
CA LEU A 26 -15.20 -5.60 -15.59
C LEU A 26 -14.66 -6.92 -16.18
N THR A 27 -13.71 -7.55 -15.50
CA THR A 27 -13.11 -8.81 -15.96
C THR A 27 -14.03 -10.03 -15.75
N ALA A 28 -15.06 -9.88 -14.91
CA ALA A 28 -16.03 -10.92 -14.57
C ALA A 28 -17.33 -10.85 -15.38
N ARG A 29 -17.53 -9.82 -16.22
CA ARG A 29 -18.75 -9.64 -17.01
C ARG A 29 -18.45 -9.27 -18.47
N SER A 30 -19.41 -9.49 -19.36
CA SER A 30 -19.32 -9.01 -20.75
C SER A 30 -19.65 -7.51 -20.78
N ALA A 31 -18.62 -6.67 -20.60
CA ALA A 31 -18.73 -5.21 -20.71
C ALA A 31 -18.39 -4.75 -22.13
N GLY A 32 -19.13 -3.78 -22.65
CA GLY A 32 -18.83 -3.14 -23.93
C GLY A 32 -17.64 -2.18 -23.83
N VAL A 33 -17.01 -1.84 -24.97
CA VAL A 33 -15.83 -0.94 -24.99
C VAL A 33 -16.11 0.42 -24.33
N TYR A 34 -17.30 0.99 -24.53
CA TYR A 34 -17.69 2.26 -23.91
C TYR A 34 -17.85 2.14 -22.39
N GLU A 35 -18.54 1.09 -21.92
CA GLU A 35 -18.70 0.81 -20.49
C GLU A 35 -17.35 0.59 -19.80
N THR A 36 -16.45 -0.16 -20.44
CA THR A 36 -15.08 -0.36 -19.95
C THR A 36 -14.34 0.96 -19.81
N ASN A 37 -14.40 1.84 -20.82
CA ASN A 37 -13.76 3.15 -20.75
C ASN A 37 -14.36 4.04 -19.66
N ASP A 38 -15.68 4.04 -19.50
CA ASP A 38 -16.35 4.85 -18.47
C ASP A 38 -15.93 4.41 -17.07
N VAL A 39 -15.89 3.09 -16.81
CA VAL A 39 -15.47 2.54 -15.52
C VAL A 39 -13.99 2.82 -15.23
N ILE A 40 -13.11 2.68 -16.23
CA ILE A 40 -11.68 2.99 -16.07
C ILE A 40 -11.46 4.48 -15.78
N ASN A 41 -12.13 5.36 -16.53
CA ASN A 41 -11.98 6.82 -16.37
C ASN A 41 -12.64 7.37 -15.11
N ALA A 42 -13.58 6.64 -14.52
CA ALA A 42 -14.18 6.97 -13.25
C ALA A 42 -13.29 6.66 -12.04
N PHE A 43 -12.13 6.00 -12.24
CA PHE A 43 -11.19 5.73 -11.17
C PHE A 43 -10.64 7.01 -10.54
N MET A 44 -10.81 7.13 -9.23
CA MET A 44 -10.17 8.20 -8.44
C MET A 44 -8.70 7.87 -8.27
N ASP A 45 -7.88 8.49 -9.11
CA ASP A 45 -6.44 8.20 -9.18
C ASP A 45 -5.66 8.65 -7.94
N GLU A 46 -6.25 9.50 -7.09
CA GLU A 46 -5.62 9.98 -5.86
C GLU A 46 -6.49 9.71 -4.64
N LEU A 47 -5.93 9.01 -3.67
CA LEU A 47 -6.52 8.83 -2.33
C LEU A 47 -5.59 9.45 -1.29
N ASN A 48 -6.11 10.45 -0.58
CA ASN A 48 -5.43 11.08 0.55
C ASN A 48 -6.22 10.80 1.83
N VAL A 49 -5.56 10.18 2.80
CA VAL A 49 -6.14 9.82 4.10
C VAL A 49 -5.31 10.49 5.19
N ASP A 50 -6.00 11.27 6.04
CA ASP A 50 -5.43 11.95 7.19
C ASP A 50 -6.36 11.73 8.38
N PHE A 51 -5.84 11.15 9.46
CA PHE A 51 -6.56 10.97 10.71
C PHE A 51 -5.61 10.84 11.90
N SER A 52 -6.15 11.00 13.10
CA SER A 52 -5.40 10.83 14.34
C SER A 52 -6.01 9.73 15.19
N ILE A 53 -5.17 8.97 15.89
CA ILE A 53 -5.60 8.00 16.90
C ILE A 53 -5.09 8.41 18.29
N PRO A 54 -5.91 8.32 19.35
CA PRO A 54 -5.46 8.55 20.71
C PRO A 54 -4.54 7.41 21.15
N VAL A 55 -3.39 7.75 21.73
CA VAL A 55 -2.37 6.80 22.20
C VAL A 55 -1.79 7.26 23.52
N SER A 56 -1.16 6.34 24.24
CA SER A 56 -0.45 6.69 25.47
C SER A 56 0.84 7.47 25.19
N PRO A 57 1.30 8.37 26.08
CA PRO A 57 2.56 9.07 25.87
C PRO A 57 3.74 8.11 25.74
N GLY A 58 4.66 8.40 24.83
CA GLY A 58 5.89 7.63 24.65
C GLY A 58 6.52 7.78 23.27
N GLN A 59 7.59 7.01 23.04
CA GLN A 59 8.25 6.94 21.75
C GLN A 59 7.65 5.81 20.91
N TYR A 60 7.38 6.08 19.64
CA TYR A 60 6.79 5.12 18.70
C TYR A 60 7.66 5.00 17.45
N VAL A 61 7.84 3.77 16.98
CA VAL A 61 8.42 3.44 15.67
C VAL A 61 7.28 3.27 14.68
N ILE A 62 7.32 4.01 13.57
CA ILE A 62 6.31 4.00 12.52
C ILE A 62 6.99 3.56 11.22
N ALA A 63 6.62 2.39 10.73
CA ALA A 63 7.09 1.85 9.45
C ALA A 63 5.95 1.89 8.43
N LYS A 64 6.17 2.54 7.29
CA LYS A 64 5.24 2.63 6.17
C LYS A 64 5.78 1.84 5.00
N TYR A 65 4.94 0.99 4.42
CA TYR A 65 5.23 0.19 3.24
C TYR A 65 4.19 0.53 2.17
N ALA A 66 4.66 1.06 1.04
CA ALA A 66 3.81 1.39 -0.10
C ALA A 66 4.00 0.34 -1.20
N VAL A 67 2.90 -0.28 -1.59
CA VAL A 67 2.80 -1.19 -2.72
C VAL A 67 1.96 -0.48 -3.78
N SER A 68 2.58 -0.20 -4.92
CA SER A 68 1.92 0.48 -6.04
C SER A 68 2.31 -0.20 -7.35
N ASN A 69 1.66 0.22 -8.44
CA ASN A 69 2.01 -0.30 -9.75
C ASN A 69 3.40 0.14 -10.23
N ALA A 70 4.00 1.18 -9.63
CA ALA A 70 5.28 1.72 -10.09
C ALA A 70 6.43 0.70 -10.04
N ASN A 71 6.42 -0.21 -9.05
CA ASN A 71 7.44 -1.23 -8.86
C ASN A 71 6.87 -2.66 -9.01
N SER A 72 5.81 -2.85 -9.80
CA SER A 72 5.21 -4.18 -9.95
C SER A 72 5.90 -4.99 -11.06
N ILE A 73 5.92 -6.32 -10.91
CA ILE A 73 6.33 -7.24 -11.97
C ILE A 73 5.55 -7.01 -13.27
N PHE A 74 4.27 -6.63 -13.16
CA PHE A 74 3.43 -6.34 -14.32
C PHE A 74 3.89 -5.10 -15.08
N THR A 75 4.31 -4.04 -14.38
CA THR A 75 4.86 -2.84 -15.01
C THR A 75 6.18 -3.13 -15.71
N HIS A 76 7.07 -3.92 -15.08
CA HIS A 76 8.30 -4.37 -15.71
C HIS A 76 8.02 -5.19 -16.98
N MET A 77 7.09 -6.14 -16.93
CA MET A 77 6.70 -6.95 -18.09
C MET A 77 6.00 -6.15 -19.19
N ALA A 78 5.19 -5.15 -18.82
CA ALA A 78 4.53 -4.26 -19.77
C ALA A 78 5.55 -3.44 -20.57
N HIS A 79 6.61 -2.92 -19.92
CA HIS A 79 7.71 -2.24 -20.62
C HIS A 79 8.47 -3.16 -21.59
N LEU A 80 8.49 -4.46 -21.32
CA LEU A 80 9.07 -5.48 -22.21
C LEU A 80 8.10 -5.93 -23.31
N GLY A 81 6.85 -5.45 -23.30
CA GLY A 81 5.82 -5.84 -24.25
C GLY A 81 5.23 -7.24 -24.01
N PHE A 82 5.26 -7.73 -22.77
CA PHE A 82 4.79 -9.07 -22.38
C PHE A 82 5.30 -10.19 -23.31
N PRO A 83 6.62 -10.39 -23.42
CA PRO A 83 7.19 -11.37 -24.34
C PRO A 83 6.76 -12.79 -23.98
N GLU A 84 6.46 -13.62 -24.98
CA GLU A 84 6.08 -15.02 -24.78
C GLU A 84 7.22 -15.88 -24.20
N SER A 85 8.46 -15.46 -24.40
CA SER A 85 9.65 -16.09 -23.83
C SER A 85 10.67 -15.03 -23.43
N PHE A 86 11.38 -15.28 -22.33
CA PHE A 86 12.35 -14.34 -21.79
C PHE A 86 13.74 -14.98 -21.75
N PRO A 87 14.73 -14.47 -22.49
CA PRO A 87 16.04 -15.12 -22.67
C PRO A 87 17.02 -14.83 -21.51
N LEU A 88 16.52 -14.54 -20.31
CA LEU A 88 17.37 -14.33 -19.13
C LEU A 88 17.41 -15.59 -18.24
N PRO A 89 18.53 -15.85 -17.54
CA PRO A 89 18.64 -16.96 -16.59
C PRO A 89 17.57 -16.87 -15.50
N ASP A 90 17.21 -18.00 -14.88
CA ASP A 90 16.12 -18.12 -13.88
C ASP A 90 16.14 -17.04 -12.76
N GLU A 91 17.30 -16.46 -12.46
CA GLU A 91 17.49 -15.41 -11.44
C GLU A 91 17.08 -14.00 -11.89
N TRP A 92 16.64 -13.79 -13.13
CA TRP A 92 16.32 -12.46 -13.67
C TRP A 92 15.25 -11.72 -12.85
N ILE A 93 14.34 -12.45 -12.21
CA ILE A 93 13.28 -11.86 -11.39
C ILE A 93 13.85 -11.13 -10.16
N HIS A 94 15.03 -11.54 -9.66
CA HIS A 94 15.73 -10.86 -8.57
C HIS A 94 16.37 -9.53 -9.00
N LEU A 95 16.52 -9.31 -10.32
CA LEU A 95 16.99 -8.03 -10.85
C LEU A 95 15.87 -6.98 -10.90
N LEU A 96 14.61 -7.41 -10.74
CA LEU A 96 13.48 -6.50 -10.72
C LEU A 96 13.26 -5.97 -9.31
N SER A 97 13.32 -4.65 -9.17
CA SER A 97 12.89 -3.99 -7.95
C SER A 97 11.37 -4.13 -7.84
N THR A 98 10.95 -5.07 -7.00
CA THR A 98 9.54 -5.35 -6.65
C THR A 98 9.27 -5.20 -5.17
N GLU A 99 10.28 -4.78 -4.41
CA GLU A 99 10.14 -4.51 -2.99
C GLU A 99 9.23 -3.29 -2.76
N PRO A 100 8.39 -3.32 -1.71
CA PRO A 100 7.59 -2.16 -1.33
C PRO A 100 8.48 -0.97 -1.00
N GLN A 101 8.06 0.22 -1.41
CA GLN A 101 8.72 1.44 -0.98
C GLN A 101 8.53 1.58 0.53
N THR A 102 9.64 1.68 1.27
CA THR A 102 9.63 1.62 2.73
C THR A 102 10.14 2.93 3.32
N GLN A 103 9.43 3.45 4.32
CA GLN A 103 9.84 4.61 5.13
C GLN A 103 9.66 4.29 6.60
N VAL A 104 10.68 4.58 7.42
CA VAL A 104 10.61 4.39 8.88
C VAL A 104 10.89 5.71 9.59
N SER A 105 10.08 6.05 10.58
CA SER A 105 10.29 7.19 11.48
C SER A 105 10.15 6.77 12.94
N ILE A 106 10.73 7.58 13.83
CA ILE A 106 10.57 7.47 15.26
C ILE A 106 10.01 8.79 15.77
N GLU A 107 8.91 8.75 16.50
CA GLU A 107 8.20 9.93 16.97
C GLU A 107 7.95 9.86 18.48
N ASN A 108 8.12 10.99 19.17
CA ASN A 108 7.71 11.12 20.57
C ASN A 108 6.30 11.71 20.58
N ILE A 109 5.36 11.00 21.18
CA ILE A 109 3.93 11.30 21.14
C ILE A 109 3.43 11.51 22.56
N GLU A 110 2.61 12.53 22.77
CA GLU A 110 2.00 12.81 24.06
C GLU A 110 0.59 12.20 24.16
N GLU A 111 -0.28 12.49 23.20
CA GLU A 111 -1.70 12.08 23.28
C GLU A 111 -2.24 11.51 21.98
N LYS A 112 -1.80 12.02 20.83
CA LYS A 112 -2.38 11.69 19.52
C LYS A 112 -1.30 11.39 18.50
N LEU A 113 -1.41 10.24 17.86
CA LEU A 113 -0.60 9.86 16.72
C LEU A 113 -1.33 10.27 15.44
N ASN A 114 -0.68 11.08 14.62
CA ASN A 114 -1.20 11.51 13.32
C ASN A 114 -0.73 10.57 12.23
N ILE A 115 -1.67 10.08 11.43
CA ILE A 115 -1.43 9.14 10.35
C ILE A 115 -1.83 9.79 9.04
N ASN A 116 -0.87 9.89 8.13
CA ASN A 116 -1.09 10.32 6.76
C ASN A 116 -0.66 9.23 5.76
N ALA A 117 -1.49 9.08 4.73
CA ALA A 117 -1.25 8.21 3.60
C ALA A 117 -1.76 8.89 2.32
N ALA A 118 -0.90 8.95 1.31
CA ALA A 118 -1.26 9.36 -0.04
C ALA A 118 -0.98 8.17 -0.98
N ILE A 119 -1.95 7.83 -1.82
CA ILE A 119 -1.84 6.76 -2.81
C ILE A 119 -2.23 7.34 -4.16
N ALA A 120 -1.31 7.25 -5.12
CA ALA A 120 -1.57 7.53 -6.53
C ALA A 120 -1.77 6.21 -7.28
N GLY A 121 -2.81 6.13 -8.11
CA GLY A 121 -3.23 4.89 -8.74
C GLY A 121 -3.85 3.88 -7.77
N ALA A 122 -4.06 2.67 -8.27
CA ALA A 122 -4.37 1.53 -7.44
C ALA A 122 -3.15 1.15 -6.59
N GLY A 123 -3.33 1.00 -5.28
CA GLY A 123 -2.22 0.75 -4.38
C GLY A 123 -2.62 0.49 -2.94
N ILE A 124 -1.63 0.11 -2.14
CA ILE A 124 -1.77 -0.28 -0.74
C ILE A 124 -0.68 0.43 0.07
N ASN A 125 -1.07 1.13 1.13
CA ASN A 125 -0.15 1.58 2.17
C ASN A 125 -0.39 0.76 3.44
N ILE A 126 0.66 0.08 3.92
CA ILE A 126 0.66 -0.64 5.19
C ILE A 126 1.50 0.17 6.17
N ILE A 127 0.90 0.59 7.28
CA ILE A 127 1.54 1.39 8.32
C ILE A 127 1.54 0.58 9.60
N VAL A 128 2.74 0.21 10.05
CA VAL A 128 3.00 -0.55 11.28
C VAL A 128 3.54 0.42 12.32
N ILE A 129 2.90 0.47 13.47
CA ILE A 129 3.25 1.36 14.56
C ILE A 129 3.47 0.51 15.80
N ASN A 130 4.63 0.65 16.44
CA ASN A 130 4.93 0.00 17.70
C ASN A 130 5.44 1.03 18.70
N LYS A 131 4.96 0.97 19.93
CA LYS A 131 5.59 1.70 21.03
C LYS A 131 6.97 1.11 21.33
N VAL A 132 7.95 1.96 21.62
CA VAL A 132 9.28 1.52 22.06
C VAL A 132 9.22 1.18 23.55
N PRO A 133 9.70 0.00 23.98
CA PRO A 133 9.83 -0.35 25.37
C PRO A 133 10.70 0.67 26.12
N LEU A 134 10.25 1.10 27.31
CA LEU A 134 11.12 1.80 28.25
C LEU A 134 12.07 0.77 28.87
N LEU A 135 13.38 0.93 28.64
CA LEU A 135 14.45 0.15 29.29
C LEU A 135 14.53 0.42 30.79
#